data_AF-A0A679HPJ4-F1
#
_entry.id   AF-A0A679HPJ4-F1
#
_cell.length_a   1.000
_cell.length_b   1.000
_cell.length_c   1.000
_cell.angle_alpha   90.00
_cell.angle_beta   90.00
_cell.angle_gamma   90.00
#
_symmetry.space_group_name_H-M   'P 1'
#
loop_
_entity.id
_entity.type
_entity.pdbx_description
1 polymer ?
#
loop_
_entity_poly.entity_id
_entity_poly.type
_entity_poly.pdbx_seq_one_letter_code
_entity_poly.pdbx_strand_id
1 'polypeptide(L)' 'MTAYAPVTDRILGAVRHAHKCDLDTLAQNLPELSWNQVFFEIDRLSRRGDVLVTFEGEGKYIIRLPEHKKSSKPHHERTK' A
#
# COMPACT_ATOMS: atom_id res chain seq x y z
N MET A 1 -9.72 -20.65 9.07
CA MET A 1 -9.01 -19.66 9.92
C MET A 1 -8.05 -18.91 9.02
N THR A 2 -8.28 -17.61 8.81
CA THR A 2 -7.70 -16.80 7.74
C THR A 2 -6.29 -16.32 8.08
N ALA A 3 -5.27 -17.08 7.68
CA ALA A 3 -3.85 -16.68 7.78
C ALA A 3 -3.46 -15.50 6.87
N TYR A 4 -4.43 -14.87 6.17
CA TYR A 4 -4.19 -13.70 5.30
C TYR A 4 -4.07 -12.38 6.07
N ALA A 5 -4.78 -12.22 7.18
CA ALA A 5 -4.71 -11.00 8.00
C ALA A 5 -3.27 -10.62 8.41
N PRO A 6 -2.42 -11.55 8.91
CA PRO A 6 -1.06 -11.19 9.31
C PRO A 6 -0.17 -10.74 8.14
N VAL A 7 -0.40 -11.24 6.93
CA VAL A 7 0.40 -10.84 5.74
C VAL A 7 0.05 -9.42 5.32
N THR A 8 -1.25 -9.12 5.23
CA THR A 8 -1.74 -7.78 4.88
C THR A 8 -1.26 -6.73 5.88
N ASP A 9 -1.39 -7.00 7.18
CA ASP A 9 -1.02 -6.04 8.23
C ASP A 9 0.49 -5.76 8.23
N ARG A 10 1.32 -6.79 8.03
CA ARG A 10 2.78 -6.65 7.90
C ARG A 10 3.17 -5.82 6.70
N ILE A 11 2.59 -6.09 5.52
CA ILE A 11 2.89 -5.35 4.29
C ILE A 11 2.45 -3.90 4.41
N LEU A 12 1.23 -3.64 4.88
CA LEU A 12 0.76 -2.26 5.07
C LEU A 12 1.59 -1.51 6.12
N GLY A 13 2.02 -2.18 7.20
CA GLY A 13 2.93 -1.63 8.19
C GLY A 13 4.27 -1.23 7.57
N ALA A 14 4.86 -2.10 6.76
CA ALA A 14 6.13 -1.83 6.07
C ALA A 14 6.01 -0.66 5.08
N VAL A 15 4.96 -0.63 4.25
CA VAL A 15 4.71 0.48 3.31
C VAL A 15 4.47 1.80 4.06
N ARG A 16 3.75 1.77 5.19
CA ARG A 16 3.56 2.95 6.07
C ARG A 16 4.87 3.49 6.60
N HIS A 17 5.75 2.61 7.07
CA HIS A 17 7.05 3.01 7.62
C HIS A 17 8.00 3.55 6.55
N ALA A 18 8.01 2.94 5.36
CA ALA A 18 8.90 3.35 4.27
C ALA A 18 8.42 4.61 3.52
N HIS A 19 7.13 4.98 3.62
CA HIS A 19 6.43 6.00 2.84
C HIS A 19 6.35 5.74 1.32
N LYS A 20 7.45 5.28 0.72
CA LYS A 20 7.62 4.95 -0.69
C LYS A 20 8.69 3.84 -0.79
N CYS A 21 8.35 2.70 -1.39
CA CYS A 21 9.28 1.57 -1.53
C CYS A 21 8.98 0.74 -2.78
N ASP A 22 9.93 -0.07 -3.25
CA ASP A 22 9.69 -1.07 -4.30
C ASP A 22 9.39 -2.46 -3.72
N LEU A 23 9.04 -3.40 -4.61
CA LEU A 23 8.75 -4.79 -4.23
C LEU A 23 9.95 -5.49 -3.59
N ASP A 24 11.16 -5.24 -4.10
CA ASP A 24 12.37 -5.90 -3.62
C ASP A 24 12.72 -5.44 -2.20
N THR A 25 12.59 -4.15 -1.93
CA THR A 25 12.74 -3.55 -0.60
C THR A 25 11.73 -4.13 0.38
N LEU A 26 10.47 -4.32 -0.04
CA LEU A 26 9.46 -4.96 0.82
C LEU A 26 9.79 -6.42 1.13
N ALA A 27 10.24 -7.18 0.12
CA ALA A 27 10.64 -8.57 0.31
C ALA A 27 11.85 -8.70 1.24
N GLN A 28 12.79 -7.76 1.17
CA GLN A 28 13.95 -7.70 2.08
C GLN A 28 13.56 -7.34 3.52
N ASN A 29 12.62 -6.41 3.71
CA ASN A 29 12.14 -6.00 5.03
C ASN A 29 11.25 -7.04 5.71
N LEU A 30 10.67 -7.97 4.93
CA LEU A 30 9.78 -9.01 5.41
C LEU A 30 10.34 -10.40 5.05
N PRO A 31 11.49 -10.81 5.63
CA PRO A 31 12.17 -12.07 5.27
C PRO A 31 11.35 -13.32 5.59
N GLU A 32 10.30 -13.18 6.41
CA GLU A 32 9.37 -14.26 6.74
C GLU A 32 8.35 -14.53 5.62
N LEU A 33 8.26 -13.63 4.62
CA LEU A 33 7.39 -13.78 3.48
C LEU A 33 8.21 -14.11 2.23
N SER A 34 7.70 -15.04 1.43
CA SER A 34 8.23 -15.26 0.10
C SER A 34 7.95 -14.06 -0.82
N TRP A 35 8.82 -13.84 -1.80
CA TRP A 35 8.62 -12.80 -2.82
C TRP A 35 7.26 -12.91 -3.51
N ASN A 36 6.80 -14.14 -3.81
CA ASN A 36 5.48 -14.39 -4.38
C ASN A 36 4.33 -13.94 -3.46
N GLN A 37 4.43 -14.18 -2.15
CA GLN A 37 3.40 -13.73 -1.20
C GLN A 37 3.33 -12.21 -1.13
N VAL A 38 4.48 -11.53 -1.14
CA VAL A 38 4.54 -10.06 -1.20
C VAL A 38 3.92 -9.55 -2.50
N PHE A 39 4.31 -10.13 -3.64
CA PHE A 39 3.78 -9.74 -4.95
C PHE A 39 2.26 -9.93 -5.04
N PHE A 40 1.74 -11.11 -4.69
CA PHE A 40 0.31 -11.37 -4.75
C PHE A 40 -0.50 -10.48 -3.81
N GLU A 41 0.00 -10.22 -2.60
CA GLU A 41 -0.71 -9.37 -1.66
C GLU A 41 -0.67 -7.89 -2.09
N ILE A 42 0.45 -7.40 -2.65
CA ILE A 42 0.52 -6.06 -3.24
C ILE A 42 -0.41 -5.91 -4.44
N ASP A 43 -0.46 -6.89 -5.36
CA ASP A 43 -1.40 -6.87 -6.49
C ASP A 43 -2.85 -6.83 -5.97
N ARG A 44 -3.18 -7.65 -4.97
CA ARG A 44 -4.50 -7.65 -4.33
C ARG A 44 -4.85 -6.30 -3.70
N LEU A 45 -3.94 -5.71 -2.94
CA LEU A 45 -4.14 -4.41 -2.28
C LEU A 45 -4.23 -3.27 -3.29
N SER A 46 -3.45 -3.34 -4.36
CA SER A 46 -3.48 -2.36 -5.45
C SER A 46 -4.84 -2.37 -6.16
N ARG A 47 -5.37 -3.54 -6.49
CA ARG A 47 -6.71 -3.70 -7.09
C ARG A 47 -7.83 -3.21 -6.18
N ARG A 48 -7.66 -3.29 -4.86
CA ARG A 48 -8.60 -2.77 -3.88
C ARG A 48 -8.48 -1.26 -3.65
N GLY A 49 -7.39 -0.64 -4.13
CA GLY A 49 -7.08 0.76 -3.89
C GLY A 49 -6.50 1.05 -2.50
N ASP A 50 -6.07 0.01 -1.76
CA ASP A 50 -5.43 0.17 -0.43
C ASP A 50 -3.97 0.62 -0.56
N VAL A 51 -3.33 0.33 -1.69
CA VAL A 51 -1.99 0.81 -2.07
C VAL A 51 -2.02 1.34 -3.51
N LEU A 52 -1.09 2.23 -3.84
CA LEU A 52 -0.85 2.68 -5.19
C LEU A 52 0.48 2.11 -5.67
N VAL A 53 0.45 1.50 -6.86
CA VAL A 53 1.63 1.02 -7.56
C VAL A 53 1.84 1.87 -8.80
N THR A 54 2.98 2.55 -8.90
CA THR A 54 3.34 3.41 -10.03
C THR A 54 4.64 2.93 -10.66
N PHE A 55 4.67 2.89 -11.98
CA PHE A 55 5.89 2.62 -12.73
C PHE A 55 6.70 3.91 -12.90
N GLU A 56 7.91 3.97 -12.35
CA GLU A 56 8.78 5.17 -12.43
C GLU A 56 9.83 5.09 -13.54
N GLY A 57 9.79 4.06 -14.39
CA GLY A 57 10.82 3.80 -15.40
C GLY A 57 11.90 2.85 -14.90
N GLU A 58 12.82 2.46 -15.79
CA GLU A 58 13.92 1.52 -15.49
C GLU A 58 13.49 0.14 -14.94
N GLY A 59 12.24 -0.27 -15.16
CA GLY A 59 11.74 -1.53 -14.59
C GLY A 59 11.33 -1.45 -13.11
N LYS A 60 11.30 -0.25 -12.51
CA LYS A 60 10.99 -0.07 -11.09
C LYS A 60 9.52 0.24 -10.86
N TYR A 61 8.90 -0.60 -10.05
CA TYR A 61 7.55 -0.40 -9.53
C TYR A 61 7.63 0.14 -8.11
N ILE A 62 7.05 1.32 -7.91
CA ILE A 62 7.02 1.98 -6.63
C ILE A 62 5.64 1.83 -6.01
N ILE A 63 5.63 1.40 -4.76
CA ILE A 63 4.50 1.20 -3.90
C ILE A 63 4.44 2.33 -2.88
N ARG A 64 3.25 2.91 -2.72
CA ARG A 64 2.94 3.90 -1.69
C ARG A 64 1.50 3.77 -1.23
N LEU A 65 1.17 4.38 -0.10
CA LEU A 65 -0.23 4.48 0.32
C LEU A 65 -0.96 5.56 -0.50
N PRO A 66 -2.26 5.39 -0.74
CA PRO A 66 -3.09 6.45 -1.26
C PRO A 66 -3.06 7.64 -0.31
N GLU A 67 -2.91 8.83 -0.84
CA GLU A 67 -3.15 10.04 -0.05
C GLU A 67 -4.63 10.03 0.35
N HIS A 68 -4.91 9.89 1.65
CA HIS A 68 -6.25 10.05 2.16
C HIS A 68 -6.59 11.54 2.00
N LYS A 69 -7.17 11.92 0.86
CA LYS A 69 -7.84 13.21 0.69
C LYS A 69 -8.91 13.21 1.78
N LYS A 70 -8.64 13.83 2.93
CA LYS A 70 -9.69 14.21 3.86
C LYS A 70 -10.71 14.92 3.00
N SER A 71 -11.90 14.35 2.84
CA SER A 71 -13.00 15.09 2.25
C SER A 71 -13.35 16.17 3.26
N SER A 72 -12.59 17.26 3.24
CA SER A 72 -13.01 18.53 3.78
C SER A 72 -14.17 18.96 2.89
N LYS A 73 -15.38 18.45 3.19
CA LYS A 73 -16.58 19.12 2.72
C LYS A 73 -16.52 20.52 3.34
N PRO A 74 -16.48 21.62 2.56
CA PRO A 74 -16.89 22.88 3.15
C PRO A 74 -18.39 22.71 3.43
N HIS A 75 -18.71 22.57 4.72
CA HIS A 75 -20.05 22.80 5.21
C HIS A 75 -20.32 24.30 4.96
N HIS A 76 -20.79 24.65 3.77
CA HIS A 76 -21.29 25.98 3.51
C HIS A 76 -22.62 26.07 4.26
N GLU A 77 -22.49 26.51 5.50
CA GLU A 77 -23.59 26.83 6.39
C GLU A 77 -24.36 27.98 5.75
N ARG A 78 -25.49 27.58 5.18
CA ARG A 78 -26.54 28.45 4.65
C ARG A 78 -26.91 29.45 5.75
N THR A 79 -26.52 30.71 5.59
CA THR A 79 -26.92 31.77 6.51
C THR A 79 -27.44 32.98 5.73
N LYS A 80 -28.75 33.21 5.95
CA LYS A 80 -29.58 34.39 5.67
C LYS A 80 -29.68 34.92 4.24
#